data_AF-A0A4R6WIX4-F1
#
_entry.id   AF-A0A4R6WIX4-F1
#
_cell.length_a   1.000
_cell.length_b   1.000
_cell.length_c   1.000
_cell.angle_alpha   90.00
_cell.angle_beta   90.00
_cell.angle_gamma   90.00
#
_symmetry.space_group_name_H-M   'P 1'
#
loop_
_entity.id
_entity.type
_entity.pdbx_description
1 polymer ?
#
loop_
_entity_poly.entity_id
_entity_poly.type
_entity_poly.pdbx_seq_one_letter_code
_entity_poly.pdbx_strand_id
1 'polypeptide(L)'
;MNKINNKLSKQNFRYAGKQEIIDPISILDDFYNAKVDFTSWKNQVKHFLLAGLDGRLRRNGLEYGYISQHLINHIEIAYIIYKQSNIKAHTTYKRHLSNLSEMYKVTSPSSLLTEKETLYLFFRYQSLKGWVEEIDSLVCNASIGLKDYHHEINSEAVIIYHLISSLTDALYQIHQKNGVEIELPSYIQVAQT
;
A
#
# COMPACT_ATOMS: atom_id res chain seq x y z
N MET A 1 20.14 -19.72 -18.08
CA MET A 1 19.00 -19.14 -17.35
C MET A 1 19.53 -18.17 -16.30
N ASN A 2 19.38 -16.87 -16.53
CA ASN A 2 19.83 -15.86 -15.57
C ASN A 2 18.93 -15.90 -14.33
N LYS A 3 19.46 -16.40 -13.20
CA LYS A 3 18.83 -16.23 -11.89
C LYS A 3 18.90 -14.75 -11.52
N ILE A 4 17.81 -14.02 -11.73
CA ILE A 4 17.63 -12.70 -11.11
C ILE A 4 17.57 -12.95 -9.60
N ASN A 5 18.68 -12.72 -8.91
CA ASN A 5 18.72 -12.67 -7.46
C ASN A 5 17.86 -11.48 -7.01
N ASN A 6 16.58 -11.71 -6.71
CA ASN A 6 15.66 -10.76 -6.08
C ASN A 6 16.05 -10.50 -4.61
N LYS A 7 17.34 -10.26 -4.33
CA LYS A 7 17.80 -9.96 -2.97
C LYS A 7 17.37 -8.53 -2.66
N LEU A 8 16.41 -8.37 -1.75
CA LEU A 8 16.01 -7.06 -1.25
C LEU A 8 17.26 -6.38 -0.66
N SER A 9 17.59 -5.20 -1.19
CA SER A 9 18.71 -4.38 -0.74
C SER A 9 18.14 -3.07 -0.19
N LYS A 10 18.71 -2.57 0.91
CA LYS A 10 18.34 -1.29 1.52
C LYS A 10 18.34 -0.13 0.50
N GLN A 11 19.23 -0.17 -0.49
CA GLN A 11 19.34 0.88 -1.51
C GLN A 11 18.07 1.04 -2.37
N ASN A 12 17.16 0.07 -2.34
CA ASN A 12 15.89 0.11 -3.09
C ASN A 12 14.78 0.85 -2.33
N PHE A 13 15.05 1.30 -1.10
CA PHE A 13 14.06 1.85 -0.17
C PHE A 13 14.51 3.23 0.33
N ARG A 14 13.55 4.14 0.49
CA ARG A 14 13.74 5.47 1.06
C ARG A 14 13.77 5.45 2.58
N TYR A 15 12.89 4.66 3.21
CA TYR A 15 12.76 4.61 4.66
C TYR A 15 13.09 3.24 5.25
N ALA A 16 12.70 2.14 4.59
CA ALA A 16 12.96 0.80 5.10
C ALA A 16 14.47 0.50 5.15
N GLY A 17 14.93 0.13 6.33
CA GLY A 17 16.30 -0.27 6.62
C GLY A 17 16.50 -1.78 6.61
N LYS A 18 17.60 -2.22 7.23
CA LYS A 18 17.95 -3.64 7.28
C LYS A 18 17.01 -4.43 8.19
N GLN A 19 16.55 -3.84 9.29
CA GLN A 19 15.70 -4.51 10.26
C GLN A 19 14.30 -4.74 9.67
N GLU A 20 13.77 -3.73 8.99
CA GLU A 20 12.51 -3.73 8.27
C GLU A 20 12.49 -4.80 7.17
N ILE A 21 13.62 -5.04 6.50
CA ILE A 21 13.76 -6.11 5.52
C ILE A 21 13.77 -7.49 6.19
N ILE A 22 14.30 -7.62 7.41
CA ILE A 22 14.39 -8.91 8.11
C ILE A 22 13.03 -9.28 8.72
N ASP A 23 12.40 -8.31 9.38
CA ASP A 23 11.16 -8.49 10.13
C ASP A 23 10.20 -7.32 9.87
N PRO A 24 9.52 -7.32 8.70
CA PRO A 24 8.59 -6.26 8.34
C PRO A 24 7.34 -6.20 9.23
N ILE A 25 6.98 -7.29 9.91
CA ILE A 25 5.78 -7.35 10.76
C ILE A 25 6.00 -6.59 12.06
N SER A 26 7.19 -6.69 12.67
CA SER A 26 7.54 -5.91 13.86
C SER A 26 7.36 -4.40 13.69
N ILE A 27 7.51 -3.89 12.46
CA ILE A 27 7.30 -2.47 12.13
C ILE A 27 5.82 -2.10 12.16
N LEU A 28 4.96 -3.00 11.68
CA LEU A 28 3.51 -2.82 11.77
C LEU A 28 3.05 -2.91 13.22
N ASP A 29 3.60 -3.83 14.00
CA ASP A 29 3.35 -3.94 15.45
C ASP A 29 3.72 -2.63 16.17
N ASP A 30 4.93 -2.11 15.95
CA ASP A 30 5.41 -0.87 16.55
C ASP A 30 4.54 0.33 16.18
N PHE A 31 3.96 0.34 14.98
CA PHE A 31 3.09 1.41 14.53
C PHE A 31 1.68 1.30 15.13
N TYR A 32 1.04 0.14 15.00
CA TYR A 32 -0.37 -0.05 15.36
C TYR A 32 -0.60 -0.36 16.85
N ASN A 33 0.33 -1.00 17.55
CA ASN A 33 0.15 -1.33 18.97
C ASN A 33 0.61 -0.20 19.89
N ALA A 34 1.68 0.50 19.53
CA ALA A 34 2.35 1.43 20.45
C ALA A 34 2.05 2.92 20.17
N LYS A 35 1.62 3.29 18.96
CA LYS A 35 1.70 4.69 18.52
C LYS A 35 0.43 5.26 17.93
N VAL A 36 -0.40 4.47 17.26
CA VAL A 36 -1.51 5.02 16.46
C VAL A 36 -2.75 4.13 16.49
N ASP A 37 -3.90 4.72 16.84
CA ASP A 37 -5.21 4.11 16.61
C ASP A 37 -5.48 3.95 15.11
N PHE A 38 -5.81 2.73 14.67
CA PHE A 38 -6.00 2.42 13.25
C PHE A 38 -7.09 3.29 12.59
N THR A 39 -8.20 3.56 13.30
CA THR A 39 -9.27 4.40 12.78
C THR A 39 -8.77 5.83 12.54
N SER A 40 -8.00 6.38 13.48
CA SER A 40 -7.33 7.67 13.33
C SER A 40 -6.36 7.68 12.15
N TRP A 41 -5.50 6.68 12.04
CA TRP A 41 -4.56 6.56 10.92
C TRP A 41 -5.27 6.51 9.57
N LYS A 42 -6.29 5.66 9.43
CA LYS A 42 -7.09 5.52 8.21
C LYS A 42 -7.73 6.85 7.82
N ASN A 43 -8.24 7.61 8.78
CA ASN A 43 -8.80 8.93 8.53
C ASN A 43 -7.73 9.95 8.09
N GLN A 44 -6.54 9.92 8.71
CA GLN A 44 -5.42 10.78 8.30
C GLN A 44 -4.98 10.48 6.86
N VAL A 45 -4.83 9.20 6.49
CA VAL A 45 -4.52 8.78 5.12
C VAL A 45 -5.62 9.25 4.15
N LYS A 46 -6.90 9.05 4.50
CA LYS A 46 -8.02 9.55 3.69
C LYS A 46 -7.94 11.06 3.45
N HIS A 47 -7.68 11.85 4.49
CA HIS A 47 -7.57 13.30 4.36
C HIS A 47 -6.33 13.74 3.57
N PHE A 48 -5.22 13.03 3.72
CA PHE A 48 -4.03 13.20 2.89
C PHE A 48 -4.36 12.98 1.41
N LEU A 49 -4.97 11.85 1.07
CA LEU A 49 -5.34 11.52 -0.30
C LEU A 49 -6.30 12.54 -0.90
N LEU A 50 -7.37 12.90 -0.17
CA LEU A 50 -8.32 13.90 -0.65
C LEU A 50 -7.66 15.25 -0.90
N ALA A 51 -6.75 15.69 -0.03
CA ALA A 51 -6.05 16.96 -0.22
C ALA A 51 -5.03 16.91 -1.37
N GLY A 52 -4.36 15.77 -1.58
CA GLY A 52 -3.43 15.59 -2.70
C GLY A 52 -4.13 15.48 -4.05
N LEU A 53 -5.36 14.95 -4.06
CA LEU A 53 -6.21 14.86 -5.25
C LEU A 53 -7.01 16.13 -5.52
N ASP A 54 -7.35 16.90 -4.48
CA ASP A 54 -8.02 18.19 -4.56
C ASP A 54 -7.59 19.11 -3.41
N GLY A 55 -6.78 20.13 -3.73
CA GLY A 55 -6.25 21.07 -2.74
C GLY A 55 -7.34 21.83 -1.97
N ARG A 56 -8.58 21.92 -2.49
CA ARG A 56 -9.73 22.50 -1.78
C ARG A 56 -10.20 21.66 -0.60
N LEU A 57 -9.88 20.37 -0.59
CA LEU A 57 -10.21 19.44 0.48
C LEU A 57 -9.13 19.39 1.57
N ARG A 58 -8.12 20.26 1.49
CA ARG A 58 -7.08 20.39 2.50
C ARG A 58 -7.69 20.77 3.86
N ARG A 59 -7.18 20.16 4.91
CA ARG A 59 -7.51 20.44 6.31
C ARG A 59 -6.37 21.18 6.98
N ASN A 60 -6.71 22.24 7.70
CA ASN A 60 -5.75 22.95 8.54
C ASN A 60 -5.33 22.08 9.73
N GLY A 61 -4.07 22.19 10.14
CA GLY A 61 -3.52 21.44 11.29
C GLY A 61 -3.21 19.96 11.00
N LEU A 62 -3.28 19.52 9.73
CA LEU A 62 -2.83 18.19 9.33
C LEU A 62 -1.37 18.26 8.86
N GLU A 63 -0.51 17.41 9.42
CA GLU A 63 0.91 17.32 9.06
C GLU A 63 1.11 16.44 7.82
N TYR A 64 0.83 16.99 6.63
CA TYR A 64 0.88 16.26 5.36
C TYR A 64 2.23 15.59 5.08
N GLY A 65 3.34 16.24 5.45
CA GLY A 65 4.69 15.67 5.30
C GLY A 65 4.96 14.49 6.24
N TYR A 66 4.42 14.53 7.46
CA TYR A 66 4.49 13.39 8.39
C TYR A 66 3.69 12.21 7.86
N ILE A 67 2.46 12.46 7.39
CA ILE A 67 1.59 11.40 6.86
C ILE A 67 2.21 10.77 5.60
N SER A 68 2.76 11.58 4.68
CA SER A 68 3.38 11.07 3.46
C SER A 68 4.61 10.20 3.77
N GLN A 69 5.46 10.60 4.72
CA GLN A 69 6.60 9.81 5.17
C GLN A 69 6.17 8.44 5.72
N HIS A 70 5.18 8.41 6.62
CA HIS A 70 4.67 7.16 7.19
C HIS A 70 4.00 6.27 6.12
N LEU A 71 3.28 6.88 5.19
CA LEU A 71 2.62 6.16 4.10
C LEU A 71 3.63 5.52 3.15
N ILE A 72 4.70 6.24 2.77
CA ILE A 72 5.79 5.65 1.96
C ILE A 72 6.45 4.49 2.71
N ASN A 73 6.73 4.65 4.01
CA ASN A 73 7.30 3.56 4.80
C ASN A 73 6.38 2.32 4.78
N HIS A 74 5.07 2.50 4.97
CA HIS A 74 4.09 1.41 4.86
C HIS A 74 4.06 0.75 3.48
N ILE A 75 4.17 1.52 2.40
CA ILE A 75 4.27 0.98 1.04
C ILE A 75 5.55 0.15 0.87
N GLU A 76 6.67 0.57 1.45
CA GLU A 76 7.92 -0.18 1.43
C GLU A 76 7.83 -1.48 2.23
N ILE A 77 7.24 -1.44 3.42
CA ILE A 77 6.94 -2.64 4.24
C ILE A 77 6.03 -3.61 3.48
N ALA A 78 4.97 -3.09 2.84
CA ALA A 78 4.09 -3.89 1.99
C ALA A 78 4.86 -4.56 0.85
N TYR A 79 5.83 -3.87 0.23
CA TYR A 79 6.64 -4.42 -0.85
C TYR A 79 7.56 -5.53 -0.36
N ILE A 80 8.16 -5.36 0.82
CA ILE A 80 8.98 -6.40 1.46
C ILE A 80 8.15 -7.66 1.70
N ILE A 81 6.98 -7.51 2.34
CA ILE A 81 6.04 -8.61 2.59
C ILE A 81 5.63 -9.28 1.26
N TYR A 82 5.23 -8.50 0.27
CA TYR A 82 4.86 -9.00 -1.06
C TYR A 82 5.95 -9.88 -1.69
N LYS A 83 7.21 -9.46 -1.60
CA LYS A 83 8.36 -10.19 -2.16
C LYS A 83 8.73 -11.42 -1.33
N GLN A 84 8.66 -11.34 0.00
CA GLN A 84 8.97 -12.45 0.90
C GLN A 84 7.92 -13.56 0.86
N SER A 85 6.64 -13.19 0.79
CA SER A 85 5.53 -14.14 0.68
C SER A 85 5.42 -14.78 -0.72
N ASN A 86 6.28 -14.40 -1.67
CA ASN A 86 6.31 -14.93 -3.04
C ASN A 86 4.92 -14.94 -3.70
N ILE A 87 4.15 -13.86 -3.50
CA ILE A 87 2.78 -13.74 -4.00
C ILE A 87 2.81 -13.77 -5.53
N LYS A 88 2.17 -14.78 -6.12
CA LYS A 88 2.12 -14.99 -7.57
C LYS A 88 0.78 -14.55 -8.15
N ALA A 89 0.79 -14.29 -9.46
CA ALA A 89 -0.42 -14.06 -10.22
C ALA A 89 -1.37 -15.27 -10.10
N HIS A 90 -2.57 -15.03 -9.59
CA HIS A 90 -3.67 -15.99 -9.63
C HIS A 90 -4.50 -15.73 -10.89
N THR A 91 -5.19 -16.75 -11.38
CA THR A 91 -5.95 -16.71 -12.63
C THR A 91 -7.06 -15.64 -12.65
N THR A 92 -7.55 -15.24 -11.48
CA THR A 92 -8.51 -14.14 -11.29
C THR A 92 -7.88 -12.74 -11.37
N TYR A 93 -6.55 -12.61 -11.23
CA TYR A 93 -5.81 -11.34 -11.15
C TYR A 93 -5.25 -10.84 -12.48
N LYS A 94 -5.76 -11.35 -13.60
CA LYS A 94 -5.31 -10.97 -14.95
C LYS A 94 -5.76 -9.57 -15.39
N ARG A 95 -6.40 -8.80 -14.53
CA ARG A 95 -6.88 -7.45 -14.87
C ARG A 95 -5.81 -6.42 -14.53
N HIS A 96 -5.27 -5.80 -15.57
CA HIS A 96 -4.71 -4.47 -15.45
C HIS A 96 -5.85 -3.55 -14.97
N LEU A 97 -5.62 -2.75 -13.94
CA LEU A 97 -6.61 -1.74 -13.53
C LEU A 97 -6.39 -0.52 -14.43
N SER A 98 -6.98 -0.54 -15.62
CA SER A 98 -6.83 0.56 -16.59
C SER A 98 -7.94 1.61 -16.49
N ASN A 99 -9.06 1.24 -15.86
CA ASN A 99 -10.24 2.11 -15.75
C ASN A 99 -11.10 1.77 -14.52
N LEU A 100 -12.04 2.67 -14.23
CA LEU A 100 -12.97 2.54 -13.10
C LEU A 100 -13.83 1.27 -13.15
N SER A 101 -14.25 0.83 -14.33
CA SER A 101 -15.07 -0.38 -14.45
C SER A 101 -14.30 -1.61 -13.98
N GLU A 102 -13.02 -1.71 -14.33
CA GLU A 102 -12.16 -2.80 -13.87
C GLU A 102 -11.91 -2.75 -12.36
N MET A 103 -11.69 -1.55 -11.81
CA MET A 103 -11.59 -1.34 -10.37
C MET A 103 -12.86 -1.82 -9.65
N TYR A 104 -14.04 -1.35 -10.06
CA TYR A 104 -15.32 -1.72 -9.41
C TYR A 104 -15.64 -3.22 -9.52
N LYS A 105 -15.19 -3.89 -10.58
CA LYS A 105 -15.34 -5.36 -10.70
C LYS A 105 -14.49 -6.14 -9.68
N VAL A 106 -13.42 -5.53 -9.17
CA VAL A 106 -12.45 -6.16 -8.27
C VAL A 106 -12.67 -5.70 -6.82
N THR A 107 -13.24 -4.51 -6.61
CA THR A 107 -13.60 -3.95 -5.30
C THR A 107 -15.07 -4.10 -4.94
N SER A 108 -15.82 -4.91 -5.69
CA SER A 108 -17.24 -5.18 -5.41
C SER A 108 -17.41 -5.73 -3.99
N PRO A 109 -18.49 -5.37 -3.24
CA PRO A 109 -18.75 -5.89 -1.90
C PRO A 109 -18.82 -7.43 -1.82
N SER A 110 -19.13 -8.09 -2.94
CA SER A 110 -19.13 -9.55 -3.08
C SER A 110 -17.74 -10.17 -3.27
N SER A 111 -16.70 -9.37 -3.47
CA SER A 111 -15.31 -9.77 -3.61
C SER A 111 -14.43 -8.95 -2.66
N LEU A 112 -14.52 -9.22 -1.36
CA LEU A 112 -13.55 -8.70 -0.41
C LEU A 112 -12.17 -9.25 -0.79
N LEU A 113 -11.29 -8.35 -1.25
CA LEU A 113 -9.92 -8.71 -1.55
C LEU A 113 -9.23 -9.14 -0.26
N THR A 114 -8.61 -10.32 -0.30
CA THR A 114 -7.66 -10.77 0.71
C THR A 114 -6.43 -9.85 0.73
N GLU A 115 -5.62 -9.95 1.77
CA GLU A 115 -4.41 -9.14 1.90
C GLU A 115 -3.42 -9.43 0.78
N LYS A 116 -3.31 -10.70 0.37
CA LYS A 116 -2.50 -11.12 -0.79
C LYS A 116 -2.97 -10.47 -2.08
N GLU A 117 -4.29 -10.45 -2.29
CA GLU A 117 -4.92 -9.88 -3.46
C GLU A 117 -4.67 -8.39 -3.56
N THR A 118 -4.85 -7.68 -2.45
CA THR A 118 -4.55 -6.27 -2.35
C THR A 118 -3.07 -6.00 -2.66
N LEU A 119 -2.14 -6.72 -2.03
CA LEU A 119 -0.70 -6.54 -2.28
C LEU A 119 -0.35 -6.80 -3.75
N TYR A 120 -0.88 -7.88 -4.34
CA TYR A 120 -0.64 -8.21 -5.74
C TYR A 120 -1.15 -7.11 -6.67
N LEU A 121 -2.40 -6.67 -6.51
CA LEU A 121 -3.00 -5.64 -7.34
C LEU A 121 -2.28 -4.30 -7.20
N PHE A 122 -1.92 -3.92 -5.98
CA PHE A 122 -1.21 -2.68 -5.68
C PHE A 122 0.15 -2.60 -6.40
N PHE A 123 0.98 -3.63 -6.28
CA PHE A 123 2.30 -3.66 -6.95
C PHE A 123 2.25 -4.07 -8.42
N ARG A 124 1.09 -4.51 -8.92
CA ARG A 124 0.87 -4.71 -10.36
C ARG A 124 0.42 -3.43 -11.06
N TYR A 125 -0.31 -2.57 -10.36
CA TYR A 125 -0.70 -1.25 -10.87
C TYR A 125 0.53 -0.38 -11.15
N GLN A 126 1.43 -0.26 -10.17
CA GLN A 126 2.63 0.56 -10.29
C GLN A 126 3.79 -0.04 -9.50
N SER A 127 5.02 0.26 -9.96
CA SER A 127 6.23 -0.18 -9.27
C SER A 127 6.40 0.52 -7.91
N LEU A 128 7.21 -0.05 -7.00
CA LEU A 128 7.52 0.60 -5.72
C LEU A 128 7.99 2.05 -5.92
N LYS A 129 8.98 2.26 -6.82
CA LYS A 129 9.48 3.60 -7.15
C LYS A 129 8.37 4.53 -7.62
N GLY A 130 7.49 4.03 -8.49
CA GLY A 130 6.37 4.82 -8.97
C GLY A 130 5.40 5.18 -7.85
N TRP A 131 5.11 4.29 -6.89
CA TRP A 131 4.27 4.63 -5.74
C TRP A 131 4.91 5.68 -4.85
N VAL A 132 6.24 5.63 -4.65
CA VAL A 132 6.94 6.68 -3.90
C VAL A 132 6.82 8.04 -4.59
N GLU A 133 7.01 8.08 -5.92
CA GLU A 133 6.84 9.30 -6.72
C GLU A 133 5.39 9.81 -6.68
N GLU A 134 4.39 8.92 -6.65
CA GLU A 134 2.98 9.27 -6.52
C GLU A 134 2.69 9.94 -5.16
N ILE A 135 3.18 9.38 -4.06
CA ILE A 135 3.01 10.00 -2.73
C ILE A 135 3.72 11.36 -2.65
N ASP A 136 4.90 11.50 -3.28
CA ASP A 136 5.60 12.79 -3.37
C ASP A 136 4.80 13.83 -4.17
N SER A 137 4.15 13.42 -5.25
CA SER A 137 3.25 14.28 -6.04
C SER A 137 2.06 14.72 -5.20
N LEU A 138 1.41 13.79 -4.50
CA LEU A 138 0.25 14.08 -3.64
C LEU A 138 0.57 15.05 -2.50
N VAL A 139 1.73 14.91 -1.84
CA VAL A 139 2.12 15.85 -0.76
C VAL A 139 2.46 17.23 -1.32
N CYS A 140 3.08 17.31 -2.50
CA CYS A 140 3.31 18.57 -3.19
C CYS A 140 1.96 19.24 -3.49
N ASN A 141 1.03 18.51 -4.10
CA ASN A 141 -0.30 19.03 -4.44
C ASN A 141 -1.09 19.50 -3.22
N ALA A 142 -1.06 18.73 -2.11
CA ALA A 142 -1.69 19.13 -0.85
C ALA A 142 -1.06 20.40 -0.24
N SER A 143 0.17 20.73 -0.62
CA SER A 143 0.92 21.89 -0.13
C SER A 143 0.79 23.13 -1.03
N ILE A 144 0.33 22.97 -2.28
CA ILE A 144 0.12 24.08 -3.22
C ILE A 144 -1.05 24.97 -2.75
N GLY A 145 -0.90 26.28 -2.91
CA GLY A 145 -1.98 27.23 -2.62
C GLY A 145 -3.14 27.09 -3.62
N LEU A 146 -4.38 27.29 -3.16
CA LEU A 146 -5.59 27.14 -3.99
C LEU A 146 -5.59 27.95 -5.30
N LYS A 147 -4.78 29.01 -5.38
CA LYS A 147 -4.67 29.86 -6.57
C LYS A 147 -3.97 29.17 -7.74
N ASP A 148 -3.11 28.19 -7.45
CA ASP A 148 -2.31 27.47 -8.45
C ASP A 148 -2.84 26.04 -8.68
N TYR A 149 -4.01 25.72 -8.09
CA TYR A 149 -4.63 24.41 -8.19
C TYR A 149 -5.52 24.30 -9.43
N HIS A 150 -5.15 23.44 -10.38
CA HIS A 150 -5.84 23.29 -11.68
C HIS A 150 -6.20 21.84 -12.03
N HIS A 151 -6.39 20.96 -11.04
CA HIS A 151 -6.67 19.54 -11.30
C HIS A 151 -8.14 19.15 -11.09
N GLU A 152 -8.69 18.46 -12.09
CA GLU A 152 -9.96 17.75 -12.00
C GLU A 152 -9.70 16.30 -11.58
N ILE A 153 -10.54 15.78 -10.69
CA ILE A 153 -10.48 14.37 -10.27
C ILE A 153 -10.85 13.52 -11.48
N ASN A 154 -9.87 12.79 -12.01
CA ASN A 154 -10.04 11.87 -13.11
C ASN A 154 -10.16 10.41 -12.60
N SER A 155 -10.38 9.47 -13.52
CA SER A 155 -10.49 8.05 -13.19
C SER A 155 -9.24 7.48 -12.49
N GLU A 156 -8.05 7.98 -12.83
CA GLU A 156 -6.78 7.54 -12.28
C GLU A 156 -6.63 7.95 -10.80
N ALA A 157 -6.98 9.20 -10.48
CA ALA A 157 -7.03 9.71 -9.11
C ALA A 157 -7.92 8.85 -8.20
N VAL A 158 -9.07 8.42 -8.71
CA VAL A 158 -9.99 7.54 -7.96
C VAL A 158 -9.39 6.15 -7.76
N ILE A 159 -8.71 5.57 -8.77
CA ILE A 159 -8.02 4.28 -8.64
C ILE A 159 -6.91 4.36 -7.59
N ILE A 160 -6.07 5.41 -7.63
CA ILE A 160 -5.02 5.66 -6.65
C ILE A 160 -5.59 5.75 -5.23
N TYR A 161 -6.68 6.51 -5.05
CA TYR A 161 -7.36 6.62 -3.77
C TYR A 161 -7.80 5.24 -3.24
N HIS A 162 -8.44 4.43 -4.08
CA HIS A 162 -8.93 3.12 -3.70
C HIS A 162 -7.80 2.13 -3.38
N LEU A 163 -6.72 2.13 -4.17
CA LEU A 163 -5.58 1.24 -3.97
C LEU A 163 -4.84 1.56 -2.68
N ILE A 164 -4.57 2.83 -2.39
CA ILE A 164 -3.89 3.23 -1.14
C ILE A 164 -4.79 2.97 0.07
N SER A 165 -6.09 3.24 -0.03
CA SER A 165 -7.05 2.94 1.03
C SER A 165 -7.11 1.43 1.31
N SER A 166 -7.19 0.62 0.26
CA SER A 166 -7.21 -0.85 0.38
C SER A 166 -5.91 -1.38 0.96
N LEU A 167 -4.76 -0.83 0.56
CA LEU A 167 -3.47 -1.21 1.13
C LEU A 167 -3.39 -0.91 2.63
N THR A 168 -3.91 0.25 3.05
CA THR A 168 -3.96 0.64 4.46
C THR A 168 -4.77 -0.37 5.28
N ASP A 169 -5.90 -0.82 4.76
CA ASP A 169 -6.71 -1.87 5.38
C ASP A 169 -6.00 -3.23 5.39
N ALA A 170 -5.37 -3.62 4.28
CA ALA A 170 -4.65 -4.89 4.18
C ALA A 170 -3.46 -4.97 5.14
N LEU A 171 -2.67 -3.90 5.29
CA LEU A 171 -1.56 -3.88 6.24
C LEU A 171 -2.00 -4.03 7.69
N TYR A 172 -3.14 -3.43 8.05
CA TYR A 172 -3.71 -3.62 9.37
C TYR A 172 -4.24 -5.05 9.58
N GLN A 173 -4.82 -5.68 8.56
CA GLN A 173 -5.22 -7.09 8.64
C GLN A 173 -4.01 -8.03 8.74
N ILE A 174 -2.94 -7.77 7.99
CA ILE A 174 -1.66 -8.49 8.09
C ILE A 174 -1.11 -8.39 9.51
N HIS A 175 -1.13 -7.19 10.08
CA HIS A 175 -0.76 -6.95 11.48
C HIS A 175 -1.61 -7.82 12.43
N GLN A 176 -2.94 -7.73 12.34
CA GLN A 176 -3.87 -8.51 13.18
C GLN A 176 -3.64 -10.02 13.08
N LYS A 177 -3.20 -10.52 11.92
CA LYS A 177 -2.90 -11.93 11.64
C LYS A 177 -1.45 -12.33 11.94
N ASN A 178 -0.61 -11.38 12.36
CA ASN A 178 0.84 -11.55 12.53
C ASN A 178 1.54 -12.09 11.25
N GLY A 179 1.11 -11.60 10.08
CA GLY A 179 1.68 -11.98 8.79
C GLY A 179 0.65 -12.25 7.69
N VAL A 180 1.16 -12.72 6.55
CA VAL A 180 0.35 -13.20 5.42
C VAL A 180 0.41 -14.72 5.42
N GLU A 181 -0.74 -15.39 5.44
CA GLU A 181 -0.81 -16.86 5.35
C GLU A 181 -0.04 -17.36 4.11
N ILE A 182 0.91 -18.26 4.24
CA ILE A 182 1.60 -18.84 3.08
C ILE A 182 0.89 -20.16 2.76
N GLU A 183 0.40 -20.32 1.53
CA GLU A 183 -0.08 -21.64 1.08
C GLU A 183 1.13 -22.56 1.00
N LEU A 184 1.22 -23.51 1.93
CA LEU A 184 2.23 -24.55 1.88
C LEU A 184 1.94 -25.41 0.64
N PRO A 185 2.94 -25.70 -0.20
CA PRO A 185 2.78 -26.66 -1.27
C PRO A 185 2.22 -27.98 -0.74
N SER A 186 1.32 -28.61 -1.48
CA SER A 186 0.60 -29.83 -1.07
C SER A 186 1.49 -31.04 -0.70
N TYR A 187 2.78 -30.98 -1.01
CA TYR A 187 3.77 -31.98 -0.63
C TYR A 187 4.47 -31.73 0.71
N ILE A 188 4.24 -30.58 1.36
CA ILE A 188 4.71 -30.31 2.72
C ILE A 188 3.62 -30.77 3.69
N GLN A 189 3.77 -31.98 4.21
CA GLN A 189 2.98 -32.43 5.34
C GLN A 189 3.54 -31.76 6.60
N VAL A 190 2.75 -30.89 7.23
CA VAL A 190 3.08 -30.37 8.55
C VAL A 190 3.00 -31.54 9.52
N ALA A 191 4.12 -31.90 10.14
CA ALA A 191 4.15 -32.92 11.18
C ALA A 191 3.23 -32.45 12.32
N GLN A 192 2.11 -33.14 12.51
CA GLN A 192 1.24 -32.93 13.66
C GLN A 192 2.04 -33.33 14.90
N THR A 193 2.18 -32.38 15.83
CA THR A 193 2.72 -32.62 17.19
C THR A 193 1.56 -32.83 18.15
#